data_AF-O15768-F1
#
_entry.id   AF-O15768-F1
#
_cell.length_a   1.000
_cell.length_b   1.000
_cell.length_c   1.000
_cell.angle_alpha   90.00
_cell.angle_beta   90.00
_cell.angle_gamma   90.00
#
_symmetry.space_group_name_H-M   'P 1'
#
loop_
_entity.id
_entity.type
_entity.pdbx_description
1 polymer ?
#
loop_
_entity_poly.entity_id
_entity_poly.type
_entity_poly.pdbx_seq_one_letter_code
_entity_poly.pdbx_strand_id
1 'polypeptide(L)'
;MADIAAAVEDFSKLEEFSKPDAELLSKILFSPDVKLSLQLRALYFCRDLKSSECATLLKKALDVHYDAFLRHEIAYVIGQAGCEEASDVLVKLLEDENEDPMVRHEAAEAVAAIGGKRFID
;
A
#
# COMPACT_ATOMS: atom_id res chain seq x y z
N MET A 1 1.19 2.66 22.40
CA MET A 1 1.76 1.32 22.74
C MET A 1 0.71 0.30 23.13
N ALA A 2 -0.24 0.56 24.04
CA ALA A 2 -1.32 -0.40 24.34
C ALA A 2 -2.25 -0.68 23.13
N ASP A 3 -2.56 0.35 22.34
CA ASP A 3 -3.44 0.25 21.16
C ASP A 3 -2.84 -0.59 20.01
N ILE A 4 -1.51 -0.53 19.79
CA ILE A 4 -0.88 -1.30 18.71
C ILE A 4 -0.75 -2.80 19.03
N ALA A 5 -0.50 -3.15 20.29
CA ALA A 5 -0.41 -4.56 20.70
C ALA A 5 -1.75 -5.28 20.52
N ALA A 6 -2.85 -4.63 20.90
CA ALA A 6 -4.20 -5.15 20.67
C ALA A 6 -4.51 -5.28 19.17
N ALA A 7 -4.19 -4.26 18.36
CA ALA A 7 -4.36 -4.32 16.92
C ALA A 7 -3.56 -5.48 16.28
N VAL A 8 -2.32 -5.71 16.71
CA VAL A 8 -1.50 -6.84 16.23
C VAL A 8 -2.13 -8.18 16.61
N GLU A 9 -2.67 -8.30 17.82
CA GLU A 9 -3.35 -9.53 18.26
C GLU A 9 -4.59 -9.81 17.41
N ASP A 10 -5.44 -8.81 17.20
CA ASP A 10 -6.64 -8.92 16.39
C ASP A 10 -6.31 -9.20 14.91
N PHE A 11 -5.32 -8.50 14.38
CA PHE A 11 -4.84 -8.70 13.01
C PHE A 11 -4.25 -10.11 12.79
N SER A 12 -3.55 -10.65 13.79
CA SER A 12 -2.96 -11.99 13.70
C SER A 12 -3.99 -13.11 13.64
N LYS A 13 -5.22 -12.86 14.12
CA LYS A 13 -6.34 -13.81 14.07
C LYS A 13 -7.08 -13.83 12.73
N LEU A 14 -6.81 -12.87 11.85
CA LEU A 14 -7.46 -12.82 10.54
C LEU A 14 -7.11 -14.06 9.71
N GLU A 15 -8.08 -14.53 8.92
CA GLU A 15 -7.92 -15.57 7.91
C GLU A 15 -7.72 -14.97 6.51
N GLU A 16 -7.39 -15.79 5.52
CA GLU A 16 -7.09 -15.36 4.13
C GLU A 16 -8.19 -14.51 3.49
N PHE A 17 -9.46 -14.83 3.76
CA PHE A 17 -10.62 -14.13 3.18
C PHE A 17 -11.24 -13.07 4.10
N SER A 18 -10.52 -12.68 5.15
CA SER A 18 -10.98 -11.63 6.05
C SER A 18 -11.02 -10.28 5.33
N LYS A 19 -11.92 -9.40 5.77
CA LYS A 19 -12.07 -8.03 5.25
C LYS A 19 -11.85 -7.01 6.36
N PRO A 20 -10.62 -6.88 6.88
CA PRO A 20 -10.31 -5.87 7.88
C PRO A 20 -10.60 -4.47 7.33
N ASP A 21 -11.07 -3.57 8.18
CA ASP A 21 -11.26 -2.18 7.81
C ASP A 21 -9.93 -1.42 7.66
N ALA A 22 -10.00 -0.25 7.03
CA ALA A 22 -8.83 0.61 6.85
C ALA A 22 -8.21 1.07 8.17
N GLU A 23 -8.98 1.16 9.25
CA GLU A 23 -8.45 1.57 10.55
C GLU A 23 -7.46 0.52 11.06
N LEU A 24 -7.88 -0.75 11.14
CA LEU A 24 -7.01 -1.85 11.57
C LEU A 24 -5.80 -1.98 10.65
N LEU A 25 -6.00 -1.91 9.34
CA LEU A 25 -4.91 -1.98 8.35
C LEU A 25 -3.90 -0.85 8.55
N SER A 26 -4.35 0.38 8.81
CA SER A 26 -3.49 1.53 9.04
C SER A 26 -2.62 1.39 10.29
N LYS A 27 -3.19 0.85 11.38
CA LYS A 27 -2.45 0.61 12.62
C LYS A 27 -1.29 -0.35 12.39
N ILE A 28 -1.52 -1.43 11.64
CA ILE A 28 -0.51 -2.43 11.32
C ILE A 28 0.52 -1.89 10.33
N LEU A 29 0.07 -1.31 9.22
CA LEU A 29 0.95 -0.88 8.14
C LEU A 29 1.85 0.29 8.55
N PHE A 30 1.37 1.24 9.34
CA PHE A 30 2.14 2.46 9.65
C PHE A 30 3.07 2.34 10.87
N SER A 31 3.08 1.19 11.54
CA SER A 31 3.82 1.02 12.79
C SER A 31 5.19 0.37 12.54
N PRO A 32 6.32 1.05 12.78
CA PRO A 32 7.65 0.48 12.57
C PRO A 32 7.99 -0.66 13.54
N ASP A 33 7.29 -0.73 14.68
CA ASP A 33 7.47 -1.80 15.68
C ASP A 33 6.76 -3.12 15.29
N VAL A 34 5.95 -3.10 14.23
CA VAL A 34 5.24 -4.29 13.76
C VAL A 34 6.14 -5.06 12.80
N LYS A 35 6.15 -6.40 12.92
CA LYS A 35 6.92 -7.28 12.03
C LYS A 35 6.58 -7.01 10.56
N LEU A 36 7.61 -6.94 9.71
CA LEU A 36 7.47 -6.73 8.27
C LEU A 36 6.47 -7.70 7.62
N SER A 37 6.45 -8.97 8.04
CA SER A 37 5.48 -9.95 7.53
C SER A 37 4.02 -9.56 7.76
N LEU A 38 3.72 -8.89 8.89
CA LEU A 38 2.37 -8.41 9.19
C LEU A 38 2.07 -7.11 8.45
N GLN A 39 3.05 -6.22 8.29
CA GLN A 39 2.92 -5.01 7.46
C GLN A 39 2.61 -5.37 6.01
N LEU A 40 3.35 -6.31 5.41
CA LEU A 40 3.10 -6.82 4.06
C LEU A 40 1.72 -7.48 3.93
N ARG A 41 1.33 -8.27 4.94
CA ARG A 41 -0.01 -8.87 4.96
C ARG A 41 -1.10 -7.79 4.99
N ALA A 42 -0.94 -6.75 5.80
CA ALA A 42 -1.88 -5.63 5.86
C ALA A 42 -1.93 -4.87 4.55
N LEU A 43 -0.77 -4.62 3.94
CA LEU A 43 -0.65 -4.01 2.63
C LEU A 43 -1.44 -4.81 1.57
N TYR A 44 -1.34 -6.14 1.54
CA TYR A 44 -2.09 -6.95 0.58
C TYR A 44 -3.61 -6.99 0.82
N PHE A 45 -4.07 -6.86 2.07
CA PHE A 45 -5.51 -6.67 2.35
C PHE A 45 -6.04 -5.33 1.84
N CYS A 46 -5.18 -4.32 1.65
CA CYS A 46 -5.62 -3.01 1.12
C CYS A 46 -6.19 -3.13 -0.31
N ARG A 47 -5.88 -4.20 -1.05
CA ARG A 47 -6.42 -4.46 -2.39
C ARG A 47 -7.93 -4.67 -2.41
N ASP A 48 -8.50 -5.14 -1.30
CA ASP A 48 -9.93 -5.43 -1.20
C ASP A 48 -10.74 -4.22 -0.68
N LEU A 49 -10.06 -3.11 -0.37
CA LEU A 49 -10.71 -1.85 0.01
C LEU A 49 -11.33 -1.17 -1.22
N LYS A 50 -12.24 -0.23 -0.96
CA LYS A 50 -12.72 0.67 -2.02
C LYS A 50 -11.55 1.51 -2.54
N SER A 51 -11.52 1.78 -3.84
CA SER A 51 -10.43 2.53 -4.51
C SER A 51 -10.00 3.79 -3.76
N SER A 52 -10.95 4.63 -3.34
CA SER A 52 -10.68 5.87 -2.62
C SER A 52 -10.06 5.66 -1.22
N GLU A 53 -10.45 4.60 -0.53
CA GLU A 53 -9.94 4.23 0.79
C GLU A 53 -8.54 3.60 0.69
N CYS A 54 -8.36 2.70 -0.28
CA CYS A 54 -7.06 2.16 -0.69
C CYS A 54 -6.09 3.31 -1.02
N ALA A 55 -6.48 4.21 -1.92
CA ALA A 55 -5.64 5.33 -2.34
C ALA A 55 -5.24 6.21 -1.16
N THR A 56 -6.19 6.57 -0.29
CA THR A 56 -5.91 7.40 0.90
C THR A 56 -4.92 6.72 1.83
N LEU A 57 -5.12 5.44 2.11
CA LEU A 57 -4.28 4.67 3.03
C LEU A 57 -2.87 4.46 2.45
N LEU A 58 -2.75 4.05 1.18
CA LEU A 58 -1.47 3.72 0.57
C LEU A 58 -0.62 4.95 0.23
N LYS A 59 -1.24 6.10 -0.10
CA LYS A 59 -0.52 7.38 -0.19
C LYS A 59 0.16 7.72 1.14
N LYS A 60 -0.58 7.57 2.24
CA LYS A 60 -0.02 7.79 3.58
C LYS A 60 1.03 6.74 3.96
N ALA A 61 0.89 5.50 3.50
CA ALA A 61 1.91 4.47 3.70
C ALA A 61 3.27 4.85 3.09
N LEU A 62 3.25 5.46 1.90
CA LEU A 62 4.46 6.00 1.27
C LEU A 62 5.09 7.15 2.08
N ASP A 63 4.32 7.94 2.83
CA ASP A 63 4.91 8.98 3.68
C ASP A 63 5.56 8.42 4.96
N VAL A 64 5.14 7.22 5.39
CA VAL A 64 5.63 6.57 6.62
C VAL A 64 6.88 5.74 6.35
N HIS A 65 6.92 5.04 5.21
CA HIS A 65 7.98 4.09 4.89
C HIS A 65 9.02 4.70 3.97
N TYR A 66 10.28 4.61 4.38
CA TYR A 66 11.43 5.13 3.63
C TYR A 66 12.32 4.03 3.05
N ASP A 67 12.08 2.76 3.39
CA ASP A 67 12.83 1.66 2.80
C ASP A 67 12.33 1.33 1.39
N ALA A 68 13.27 1.09 0.48
CA ALA A 68 12.96 0.87 -0.93
C ALA A 68 12.04 -0.35 -1.15
N PHE A 69 12.19 -1.40 -0.35
CA PHE A 69 11.40 -2.62 -0.49
C PHE A 69 9.92 -2.40 -0.20
N LEU A 70 9.58 -1.80 0.94
CA LEU A 70 8.18 -1.61 1.29
C LEU A 70 7.53 -0.51 0.44
N ARG A 71 8.28 0.54 0.07
CA ARG A 71 7.80 1.56 -0.90
C ARG A 71 7.48 0.94 -2.25
N HIS A 72 8.34 0.04 -2.74
CA HIS A 72 8.10 -0.74 -3.95
C HIS A 72 6.80 -1.55 -3.81
N GLU A 73 6.66 -2.35 -2.75
CA GLU A 73 5.44 -3.15 -2.55
C GLU A 73 4.18 -2.27 -2.45
N ILE A 74 4.28 -1.07 -1.88
CA ILE A 74 3.15 -0.14 -1.82
C ILE A 74 2.78 0.35 -3.23
N ALA A 75 3.76 0.77 -4.03
CA ALA A 75 3.53 1.17 -5.44
C ALA A 75 2.89 0.02 -6.24
N TYR A 76 3.40 -1.20 -6.07
CA TYR A 76 2.86 -2.41 -6.69
C TYR A 76 1.38 -2.61 -6.33
N VAL A 77 1.04 -2.54 -5.04
CA VAL A 77 -0.34 -2.75 -4.58
C VAL A 77 -1.28 -1.64 -5.08
N ILE A 78 -0.84 -0.38 -5.15
CA ILE A 78 -1.63 0.71 -5.76
C ILE A 78 -2.00 0.34 -7.21
N GLY A 79 -1.02 -0.11 -8.00
CA GLY A 79 -1.22 -0.52 -9.40
C GLY A 79 -2.16 -1.70 -9.55
N GLN A 80 -1.91 -2.79 -8.81
CA GLN A 80 -2.71 -4.02 -8.86
C GLN A 80 -4.16 -3.81 -8.42
N ALA A 81 -4.37 -3.07 -7.33
CA ALA A 81 -5.71 -2.73 -6.85
C ALA A 81 -6.44 -1.75 -7.78
N GLY A 82 -5.71 -1.07 -8.67
CA GLY A 82 -6.28 -0.07 -9.57
C GLY A 82 -6.74 1.18 -8.83
N CYS A 83 -6.00 1.61 -7.80
CA CYS A 83 -6.39 2.75 -6.98
C CYS A 83 -6.10 4.06 -7.74
N GLU A 84 -6.99 4.43 -8.66
CA GLU A 84 -6.78 5.52 -9.62
C GLU A 84 -6.49 6.86 -8.94
N GLU A 85 -7.09 7.11 -7.77
CA GLU A 85 -6.90 8.33 -6.98
C GLU A 85 -5.50 8.46 -6.36
N ALA A 86 -4.66 7.42 -6.48
CA ALA A 86 -3.24 7.44 -6.13
C ALA A 86 -2.31 7.55 -7.35
N SER A 87 -2.83 7.74 -8.56
CA SER A 87 -1.99 7.89 -9.76
C SER A 87 -1.04 9.09 -9.67
N ASP A 88 -1.46 10.16 -8.99
CA ASP A 88 -0.64 11.37 -8.79
C ASP A 88 0.62 11.10 -7.97
N VAL A 89 0.53 10.23 -6.95
CA VAL A 89 1.70 9.87 -6.15
C VAL A 89 2.64 8.94 -6.92
N LEU A 90 2.12 8.04 -7.74
CA LEU A 90 2.94 7.16 -8.56
C LEU A 90 3.76 7.94 -9.59
N VAL A 91 3.15 8.93 -10.25
CA VAL A 91 3.88 9.81 -11.19
C VAL A 91 5.00 10.56 -10.46
N LYS A 92 4.73 11.08 -9.24
CA LYS A 92 5.77 11.75 -8.43
C LYS A 92 6.93 10.81 -8.09
N LEU A 93 6.64 9.56 -7.68
CA LEU A 93 7.68 8.56 -7.40
C LEU A 93 8.54 8.29 -8.65
N LEU A 94 7.89 8.11 -9.81
CA LEU A 94 8.59 7.87 -11.08
C LEU A 94 9.53 9.03 -11.47
N GLU A 95 9.09 10.27 -11.26
CA GLU A 95 9.82 11.48 -11.60
C GLU A 95 10.89 11.89 -10.58
N ASP A 96 10.87 11.35 -9.35
CA ASP A 96 11.86 11.69 -8.33
C ASP A 96 13.20 11.01 -8.59
N GLU A 97 14.21 11.79 -9.00
CA GLU A 97 15.56 11.30 -9.24
C GLU A 97 16.31 10.84 -7.97
N ASN A 98 15.80 11.19 -6.78
CA ASN A 98 16.37 10.75 -5.51
C ASN A 98 15.71 9.48 -4.96
N GLU A 99 14.61 9.04 -5.57
CA GLU A 99 13.93 7.80 -5.19
C GLU A 99 14.70 6.58 -5.69
N ASP A 100 14.59 5.46 -4.96
CA ASP A 100 15.25 4.22 -5.33
C ASP A 100 14.80 3.74 -6.72
N PRO A 101 15.72 3.37 -7.63
CA PRO A 101 15.38 2.90 -8.97
C PRO A 101 14.36 1.76 -9.00
N MET A 102 14.35 0.89 -7.99
CA MET A 102 13.37 -0.19 -7.85
C MET A 102 11.96 0.36 -7.59
N VAL A 103 11.81 1.35 -6.72
CA VAL A 103 10.53 2.01 -6.44
C VAL A 103 10.03 2.76 -7.68
N ARG A 104 10.94 3.43 -8.39
CA ARG A 104 10.62 4.14 -9.64
C ARG A 104 10.15 3.19 -10.75
N HIS A 105 10.79 2.02 -10.88
CA HIS A 105 10.39 0.97 -11.81
C HIS A 105 8.96 0.53 -11.55
N GLU A 106 8.66 0.18 -10.29
CA GLU A 106 7.33 -0.27 -9.90
C GLU A 106 6.27 0.83 -10.04
N ALA A 107 6.62 2.09 -9.75
CA ALA A 107 5.73 3.22 -9.98
C ALA A 107 5.36 3.36 -11.47
N ALA A 108 6.30 3.15 -12.39
CA ALA A 108 6.01 3.15 -13.83
C ALA A 108 5.05 2.02 -14.22
N GLU A 109 5.28 0.80 -13.70
CA GLU A 109 4.41 -0.35 -13.96
C GLU A 109 3.00 -0.12 -13.41
N ALA A 110 2.89 0.43 -12.21
CA ALA A 110 1.61 0.76 -11.58
C ALA A 110 0.83 1.83 -12.36
N VAL A 111 1.51 2.89 -12.86
CA VAL A 111 0.87 3.90 -13.74
C VAL A 111 0.36 3.24 -15.03
N ALA A 112 1.15 2.36 -15.64
CA ALA A 112 0.75 1.65 -16.85
C ALA A 112 -0.43 0.71 -16.58
N ALA A 113 -0.46 0.00 -15.46
CA ALA A 113 -1.54 -0.91 -15.08
C ALA A 113 -2.87 -0.16 -14.85
N ILE A 114 -2.82 1.00 -14.18
CA ILE A 114 -4.01 1.86 -13.98
C ILE A 114 -4.44 2.47 -15.31
N GLY A 115 -3.51 3.05 -16.06
CA GLY A 115 -3.79 3.69 -17.35
C GLY A 115 -4.30 2.72 -18.41
N GLY A 116 -3.78 1.50 -18.44
CA GLY A 116 -4.13 0.43 -19.36
C GLY A 116 -5.59 0.02 -19.27
N LYS A 117 -6.19 0.00 -18.06
CA LYS A 117 -7.62 -0.31 -17.86
C LYS A 117 -8.54 0.60 -18.69
N ARG A 118 -8.16 1.88 -18.87
CA ARG A 118 -8.94 2.85 -19.66
C ARG A 118 -9.00 2.55 -21.16
N PHE A 119 -8.18 1.65 -21.68
CA PHE A 119 -8.11 1.32 -23.11
C PHE A 119 -8.75 -0.02 -23.47
N ILE A 120 -9.23 -0.79 -22.49
CA ILE A 120 -9.82 -2.13 -22.71
C ILE A 120 -11.32 -2.18 -22.37
N ASP A 121 -11.91 -1.04 -22.00
CA ASP A 121 -13.33 -0.88 -21.69
C ASP A 121 -14.13 -0.28 -22.87
#